data_AF-A0A9J6C0H0-F1
#
_entry.id   AF-A0A9J6C0H0-F1
#
_cell.length_a   1.000
_cell.length_b   1.000
_cell.length_c   1.000
_cell.angle_alpha   90.00
_cell.angle_beta   90.00
_cell.angle_gamma   90.00
#
_symmetry.space_group_name_H-M   'P 1'
#
loop_
_entity.id
_entity.type
_entity.pdbx_description
1 polymer ?
#
loop_
_entity_poly.entity_id
_entity_poly.type
_entity_poly.pdbx_seq_one_letter_code
_entity_poly.pdbx_strand_id
1 'polypeptide(L)' 'MKFIFALTLILLSVFVCESIHYDEKMDVYLQNCIPGESFINGCGNRCRCGSPGIAACTKRACVSAELREEFVKRLENEKN' A
#
# COMPACT_ATOMS: atom_id res chain seq x y z
N MET A 1 10.85 -2.11 47.80
CA MET A 1 11.20 -3.10 46.75
C MET A 1 10.05 -3.39 45.80
N LYS A 2 8.84 -3.74 46.27
CA LYS A 2 7.64 -3.97 45.40
C LYS A 2 7.22 -2.76 44.53
N PHE A 3 7.35 -1.53 45.05
CA PHE A 3 7.06 -0.30 44.31
C PHE A 3 8.02 -0.05 43.14
N ILE A 4 9.27 -0.51 43.25
CA ILE A 4 10.27 -0.36 42.19
C ILE A 4 9.90 -1.28 41.02
N PHE A 5 9.49 -2.53 41.30
CA PHE A 5 9.03 -3.47 40.26
C PHE A 5 7.78 -2.97 39.52
N ALA A 6 6.83 -2.37 40.24
CA ALA A 6 5.65 -1.79 39.62
C ALA A 6 6.01 -0.61 38.69
N LEU A 7 6.91 0.28 39.14
CA LEU A 7 7.35 1.42 38.35
C LEU A 7 8.12 0.99 37.09
N THR A 8 8.97 -0.04 37.19
CA THR A 8 9.70 -0.59 36.04
C THR A 8 8.77 -1.26 35.03
N LEU A 9 7.73 -1.97 35.48
CA LEU A 9 6.75 -2.60 34.59
C LEU A 9 5.91 -1.56 33.84
N ILE A 10 5.52 -0.48 34.53
CA ILE A 10 4.75 0.62 33.93
C ILE A 10 5.61 1.34 32.87
N LEU A 11 6.87 1.67 33.18
CA LEU A 11 7.77 2.32 32.22
C LEU A 11 8.05 1.46 30.98
N LEU A 12 8.22 0.13 31.13
CA LEU A 12 8.36 -0.78 29.99
C LEU A 12 7.11 -0.82 29.12
N SER A 13 5.91 -0.81 29.72
CA SER A 13 4.66 -0.79 28.96
C SER A 13 4.46 0.51 28.16
N VAL A 14 4.87 1.66 28.71
CA VAL A 14 4.84 2.95 28.01
C VAL A 14 5.84 2.97 26.86
N PHE A 15 7.06 2.48 27.08
CA PHE A 15 8.12 2.41 26.06
C PHE A 15 7.75 1.49 24.88
N VAL A 16 7.09 0.37 25.16
CA VAL A 16 6.55 -0.52 24.11
C VAL A 16 5.41 0.15 23.34
N CYS A 17 4.59 0.98 24.00
CA CYS A 17 3.46 1.65 23.35
C CYS A 17 3.89 2.77 22.38
N GLU A 18 4.97 3.50 22.69
CA GLU A 18 5.52 4.55 21.80
C GLU A 18 6.19 4.00 20.53
N SER A 19 6.61 2.72 20.55
CA SER A 19 7.26 2.07 19.40
C SER A 19 6.27 1.47 18.40
N ILE A 20 4.98 1.39 18.75
CA ILE A 20 3.93 0.92 17.83
C ILE A 20 3.41 2.15 17.07
N HIS A 21 4.23 2.68 16.16
CA HIS A 21 3.70 3.43 15.03
C HIS A 21 2.87 2.43 14.21
N TYR A 22 1.55 2.49 14.39
CA TYR A 22 0.58 1.86 13.52
C TYR A 22 0.91 2.27 12.08
N ASP A 23 1.46 1.35 11.29
CA ASP A 23 1.59 1.52 9.84
C ASP A 23 0.17 1.48 9.28
N GLU A 24 -0.53 2.62 9.32
CA GLU A 24 -1.72 2.81 8.52
C GLU A 24 -1.29 2.99 7.07
N LYS A 25 -0.81 1.90 6.46
CA LYS A 25 -0.73 1.76 5.01
C LYS A 25 -2.13 1.49 4.47
N MET A 26 -3.00 2.46 4.66
CA MET A 26 -4.24 2.53 3.92
C MET A 26 -3.88 3.15 2.57
N ASP A 27 -3.41 2.31 1.65
CA ASP A 27 -3.37 2.63 0.21
C ASP A 27 -4.80 2.72 -0.36
N VAL A 28 -5.75 3.30 0.39
CA VAL A 28 -6.91 3.95 -0.22
C VAL A 28 -6.33 5.22 -0.82
N TYR A 29 -5.80 5.07 -2.03
CA TYR A 29 -5.83 6.16 -2.99
C TYR A 29 -7.27 6.68 -2.95
N LEU A 30 -7.49 7.81 -2.25
CA LEU A 30 -8.71 8.60 -2.37
C LEU A 30 -8.64 9.26 -3.75
N GLN A 31 -8.66 8.41 -4.76
CA GLN A 31 -8.70 8.81 -6.14
C GLN A 31 -10.17 9.10 -6.38
N ASN A 32 -10.52 10.38 -6.20
CA ASN A 32 -11.84 10.88 -6.54
C ASN A 32 -12.14 10.42 -7.97
N CYS A 33 -12.97 9.38 -8.06
CA CYS A 33 -13.43 8.80 -9.30
C CYS A 33 -14.93 9.06 -9.44
N ILE A 34 -15.45 8.97 -10.66
CA ILE A 34 -16.88 9.18 -10.91
C ILE A 34 -17.62 7.89 -10.52
N PRO A 35 -18.57 7.93 -9.55
CA PRO A 35 -19.31 6.73 -9.15
C PRO A 35 -19.96 6.03 -10.35
N GLY A 36 -19.79 4.72 -10.44
CA GLY A 36 -20.27 3.90 -11.55
C GLY A 36 -19.26 3.72 -12.70
N GLU A 37 -18.20 4.52 -12.75
CA GLU A 37 -17.15 4.37 -13.76
C GLU A 37 -16.31 3.11 -13.52
N SER A 38 -15.77 2.56 -14.61
CA SER A 38 -14.74 1.53 -14.57
C SER A 38 -13.53 1.99 -15.38
N PHE A 39 -12.34 1.86 -14.80
CA PHE A 39 -11.09 2.32 -15.40
C PHE A 39 -9.94 1.35 -15.11
N ILE A 40 -8.80 1.59 -15.76
CA ILE A 40 -7.54 0.90 -15.47
C ILE A 40 -6.57 1.92 -14.91
N ASN A 41 -6.02 1.68 -13.72
CA ASN A 41 -5.06 2.60 -13.12
C ASN A 41 -3.67 2.48 -13.79
N GLY A 42 -2.72 3.34 -13.41
CA GLY A 42 -1.35 3.32 -13.95
C GLY A 42 -0.60 1.99 -13.74
N CYS A 43 -1.13 1.10 -12.90
CA CYS A 43 -0.60 -0.21 -12.59
C CYS A 43 -1.16 -1.34 -13.48
N GLY A 44 -2.16 -1.05 -14.33
CA GLY A 44 -2.87 -2.10 -15.07
C GLY A 44 -3.92 -2.84 -14.24
N ASN A 45 -4.28 -2.33 -13.06
CA ASN A 45 -5.35 -2.87 -12.24
C ASN A 45 -6.70 -2.34 -12.72
N ARG A 46 -7.67 -3.25 -12.88
CA ARG A 46 -9.05 -2.90 -13.20
C ARG A 46 -9.72 -2.37 -11.93
N CYS A 47 -10.28 -1.19 -12.02
CA CYS A 47 -10.93 -0.49 -10.94
C CYS A 47 -12.40 -0.22 -11.27
N ARG A 48 -13.27 -0.28 -10.26
CA ARG A 48 -14.66 0.18 -10.34
C ARG A 48 -14.91 1.20 -9.24
N CYS A 49 -15.47 2.34 -9.61
CA CYS A 49 -15.76 3.41 -8.68
C CYS A 49 -17.11 3.19 -7.98
N GLY A 50 -17.10 3.05 -6.66
CA GLY A 50 -18.30 3.02 -5.82
C GLY A 50 -18.75 4.43 -5.42
N SER A 51 -19.93 4.55 -4.80
CA SER A 51 -20.30 5.75 -4.03
C SER A 51 -19.68 5.58 -2.63
N PRO A 52 -18.89 6.53 -2.09
CA PRO A 52 -18.86 7.98 -2.36
C PRO A 52 -17.69 8.49 -3.25
N GLY A 53 -17.30 7.75 -4.29
CA GLY A 53 -16.15 8.09 -5.15
C GLY A 53 -14.87 7.35 -4.79
N ILE A 54 -14.99 6.17 -4.15
CA ILE A 54 -13.87 5.31 -3.77
C ILE A 54 -13.75 4.17 -4.78
N ALA A 55 -12.56 3.97 -5.32
CA ALA A 55 -12.29 2.92 -6.29
C ALA A 55 -11.93 1.59 -5.60
N ALA A 56 -12.58 0.50 -6.01
CA ALA A 56 -12.18 -0.85 -5.69
C ALA A 56 -11.43 -1.45 -6.90
N CYS A 57 -10.16 -1.82 -6.71
CA CYS A 57 -9.29 -2.31 -7.77
C CYS A 57 -8.86 -3.76 -7.56
N THR A 58 -8.55 -4.46 -8.66
CA THR A 58 -7.82 -5.75 -8.60
C THR A 58 -6.42 -5.56 -7.98
N LYS A 59 -5.81 -6.65 -7.51
CA LYS A 59 -4.46 -6.65 -6.91
C LYS A 59 -3.42 -7.35 -7.79
N ARG A 60 -3.23 -6.87 -9.00
CA ARG A 60 -2.10 -7.26 -9.87
C ARG A 60 -0.85 -6.48 -9.43
N ALA A 61 0.29 -7.15 -9.48
CA ALA A 61 1.57 -6.54 -9.16
C ALA A 61 1.86 -5.37 -10.12
N CYS A 62 2.30 -4.26 -9.56
CA CYS A 62 2.85 -3.17 -10.34
C CYS A 62 4.27 -3.54 -10.77
N VAL A 63 4.50 -3.57 -12.06
CA VAL A 63 5.86 -3.61 -12.60
C VAL A 63 6.40 -2.18 -12.53
N SER A 64 7.59 -2.00 -11.96
CA SER A 64 8.23 -0.68 -11.96
C SER A 64 8.54 -0.24 -13.39
N ALA A 65 8.68 1.06 -13.60
CA ALA A 65 9.05 1.58 -14.91
C ALA A 65 10.39 0.98 -15.38
N GLU A 66 11.37 0.82 -14.47
CA GLU A 66 12.66 0.23 -14.81
C GLU A 66 12.53 -1.24 -15.25
N LEU A 67 11.72 -2.04 -14.55
CA LEU A 67 11.47 -3.44 -14.91
C LEU A 67 10.73 -3.57 -16.24
N ARG A 68 9.83 -2.63 -16.54
CA ARG A 68 9.11 -2.61 -17.82
C ARG A 68 10.07 -2.30 -18.98
N GLU A 69 10.96 -1.33 -18.82
CA GLU A 69 11.98 -1.00 -19.83
C GLU A 69 12.93 -2.17 -20.06
N GLU A 70 13.37 -2.84 -19.00
CA GLU A 70 14.23 -4.02 -19.11
C GLU A 70 13.53 -5.16 -19.86
N PHE A 71 12.26 -5.44 -19.54
CA PHE A 71 11.48 -6.47 -20.23
C PHE A 71 11.34 -6.17 -21.72
N VAL A 72 11.07 -4.92 -22.10
CA VAL A 72 10.99 -4.50 -23.51
C VAL A 72 12.33 -4.72 -24.23
N LYS A 73 13.46 -4.31 -23.62
CA LYS A 73 14.80 -4.53 -24.20
C LYS A 73 15.10 -6.01 -24.43
N ARG A 74 14.71 -6.88 -23.49
CA ARG A 74 14.90 -8.33 -23.65
C ARG A 74 14.09 -8.89 -24.82
N LEU A 75 12.82 -8.50 -24.95
CA LEU A 75 11.96 -8.93 -26.06
C LEU A 75 12.47 -8.44 -27.42
N GLU A 76 13.05 -7.26 -27.48
CA GLU A 76 13.68 -6.73 -28.70
C GLU A 76 14.93 -7.53 -29.07
N ASN A 77 15.75 -7.89 -28.08
CA ASN A 77 16.94 -8.71 -28.30
C ASN A 77 16.60 -10.13 -28.75
N GLU A 78 15.49 -10.72 -28.29
CA GLU A 78 15.03 -12.04 -28.73
C GLU A 78 14.51 -12.07 -30.18
N LYS A 79 14.21 -10.90 -30.76
CA LYS A 79 13.78 -10.77 -32.16
C LYS A 79 14.93 -10.61 -33.16
N ASN A 80 16.15 -10.38 -32.67
CA ASN A 80 17.38 -10.27 -33.45
C ASN A 80 18.17 -11.58 -33.47
#